data_AF-A0A2E2C284-F1
#
_entry.id   AF-A0A2E2C284-F1
#
_cell.length_a   1.000
_cell.length_b   1.000
_cell.length_c   1.000
_cell.angle_alpha   90.00
_cell.angle_beta   90.00
_cell.angle_gamma   90.00
#
_symmetry.space_group_name_H-M   'P 1'
#
loop_
_entity.id
_entity.type
_entity.pdbx_description
1 polymer ?
#
loop_
_entity_poly.entity_id
_entity_poly.type
_entity_poly.pdbx_seq_one_letter_code
_entity_poly.pdbx_strand_id
1 'polypeptide(L)'
;MSSEISCVTSILCHLEQNETALCCHIGRADVFTIAEQLVQKLRDSGQTAVFANSFTPRPVWWNRFIPQSSVGWFSGAAGCSRKTAADIMAQLPVPVHKRLTYNAGNPRCFLAVAALAYSKPDYLIYTTSGMDPLGRNSLQSSIHEICGGSRAVHIINDTGNGNCPTQSPMKCVFCSGDCSE
;
A
#
# COMPACT_ATOMS: atom_id res chain seq x y z
N MET A 1 -15.98 19.17 -9.55
CA MET A 1 -15.25 17.90 -9.73
C MET A 1 -15.46 17.05 -8.48
N SER A 2 -15.49 15.71 -8.58
CA SER A 2 -15.60 14.89 -7.37
C SER A 2 -14.35 15.08 -6.49
N SER A 3 -14.49 14.99 -5.17
CA SER A 3 -13.40 15.10 -4.20
C SER A 3 -12.22 14.17 -4.55
N GLU A 4 -12.54 13.02 -5.14
CA GLU A 4 -11.59 11.98 -5.50
C GLU A 4 -10.66 12.42 -6.64
N ILE A 5 -11.24 13.02 -7.68
CA ILE A 5 -10.47 13.50 -8.84
C ILE A 5 -9.50 14.61 -8.41
N SER A 6 -9.96 15.51 -7.53
CA SER A 6 -9.11 16.57 -6.97
C SER A 6 -7.92 15.98 -6.21
N CYS A 7 -8.17 15.01 -5.33
CA CYS A 7 -7.13 14.33 -4.57
C CYS A 7 -6.11 13.63 -5.48
N VAL A 8 -6.57 12.85 -6.47
CA VAL A 8 -5.66 12.17 -7.42
C VAL A 8 -4.79 13.17 -8.17
N THR A 9 -5.37 14.27 -8.64
CA THR A 9 -4.64 15.33 -9.36
C THR A 9 -3.58 15.99 -8.47
N SER A 10 -3.94 16.31 -7.22
CA SER A 10 -3.02 16.86 -6.23
C SER A 10 -1.85 15.91 -5.96
N ILE A 11 -2.12 14.62 -5.75
CA ILE A 11 -1.08 13.61 -5.52
C ILE A 11 -0.13 13.51 -6.72
N LEU A 12 -0.65 13.45 -7.95
CA LEU A 12 0.17 13.39 -9.16
C LEU A 12 1.10 14.61 -9.30
N CYS A 13 0.57 15.82 -9.09
CA CYS A 13 1.37 17.05 -9.10
C CYS A 13 2.54 16.97 -8.09
N HIS A 14 2.29 16.45 -6.89
CA HIS A 14 3.36 16.27 -5.91
C HIS A 14 4.35 15.16 -6.29
N LEU A 15 3.91 14.09 -6.97
CA LEU A 15 4.81 13.03 -7.45
C LEU A 15 5.75 13.51 -8.56
N GLU A 16 5.32 14.45 -9.39
CA GLU A 16 6.14 15.06 -10.44
C GLU A 16 7.22 15.99 -9.85
N GLN A 17 6.90 16.70 -8.77
CA GLN A 17 7.77 17.70 -8.16
C GLN A 17 8.75 17.16 -7.12
N ASN A 18 8.56 15.92 -6.68
CA ASN A 18 9.35 15.34 -5.59
C ASN A 18 9.84 13.98 -6.06
N GLU A 19 11.04 13.55 -5.65
CA GLU A 19 11.52 12.18 -5.89
C GLU A 19 11.27 11.25 -4.70
N THR A 20 10.84 11.82 -3.56
CA THR A 20 10.64 11.11 -2.30
C THR A 20 9.31 10.37 -2.25
N ALA A 21 9.20 9.46 -1.26
CA ALA A 21 7.96 8.80 -0.90
C ALA A 21 6.97 9.81 -0.27
N LEU A 22 5.67 9.62 -0.52
CA LEU A 22 4.61 10.52 -0.08
C LEU A 22 3.67 9.84 0.92
N CYS A 23 3.20 10.61 1.89
CA CYS A 23 2.06 10.27 2.75
C CYS A 23 0.91 11.23 2.46
N CYS A 24 -0.12 10.75 1.77
CA CYS A 24 -1.22 11.52 1.23
C CYS A 24 -2.46 11.42 2.12
N HIS A 25 -2.80 12.53 2.75
CA HIS A 25 -3.98 12.71 3.58
C HIS A 25 -5.16 13.17 2.70
N ILE A 26 -6.14 12.30 2.51
CA ILE A 26 -7.25 12.53 1.57
C ILE A 26 -8.57 12.97 2.25
N GLY A 27 -8.50 13.30 3.54
CA GLY A 27 -9.66 13.70 4.33
C GLY A 27 -10.72 12.60 4.39
N ARG A 28 -11.89 12.86 3.80
CA ARG A 28 -13.06 11.95 3.79
C ARG A 28 -13.23 11.17 2.49
N ALA A 29 -12.36 11.35 1.50
CA ALA A 29 -12.44 10.63 0.25
C ALA A 29 -12.22 9.11 0.46
N ASP A 30 -12.68 8.30 -0.49
CA ASP A 30 -12.53 6.86 -0.40
C ASP A 30 -11.11 6.41 -0.82
N VAL A 31 -10.35 5.86 0.14
CA VAL A 31 -8.95 5.40 -0.08
C VAL A 31 -8.82 4.48 -1.28
N PHE A 32 -9.73 3.52 -1.42
CA PHE A 32 -9.64 2.50 -2.47
C PHE A 32 -9.86 3.12 -3.84
N THR A 33 -10.88 3.97 -3.97
CA THR A 33 -11.18 4.72 -5.18
C THR A 33 -10.00 5.61 -5.59
N ILE A 34 -9.41 6.36 -4.65
CA ILE A 34 -8.21 7.17 -4.92
C ILE A 34 -7.04 6.29 -5.39
N ALA A 35 -6.76 5.22 -4.65
CA ALA A 35 -5.62 4.36 -4.93
C ALA A 35 -5.73 3.68 -6.30
N GLU A 36 -6.92 3.18 -6.65
CA GLU A 36 -7.18 2.55 -7.95
C GLU A 36 -7.09 3.56 -9.09
N GLN A 37 -7.69 4.75 -8.93
CA GLN A 37 -7.58 5.82 -9.93
C GLN A 37 -6.13 6.28 -10.11
N LEU A 38 -5.38 6.42 -9.01
CA LEU A 38 -3.97 6.79 -9.06
C LEU A 38 -3.12 5.73 -9.76
N VAL A 39 -3.30 4.45 -9.44
CA VAL A 39 -2.65 3.33 -10.16
C VAL A 39 -2.95 3.42 -11.66
N GLN A 40 -4.23 3.62 -12.03
CA GLN A 40 -4.62 3.69 -13.43
C GLN A 40 -3.94 4.86 -14.14
N LYS A 41 -3.95 6.06 -13.54
CA LYS A 41 -3.31 7.25 -14.12
C LYS A 41 -1.80 7.10 -14.31
N LEU A 42 -1.11 6.50 -13.35
CA LEU A 42 0.32 6.21 -13.46
C LEU A 42 0.61 5.18 -14.56
N ARG A 43 -0.25 4.17 -14.73
CA ARG A 43 -0.10 3.20 -15.82
C ARG A 43 -0.38 3.82 -17.19
N ASP A 44 -1.37 4.70 -17.28
CA ASP A 44 -1.69 5.44 -18.51
C ASP A 44 -0.51 6.33 -18.95
N SER A 45 0.33 6.79 -18.02
CA SER A 45 1.58 7.51 -18.31
C SER A 45 2.80 6.61 -18.55
N GLY A 46 2.60 5.29 -18.66
CA GLY A 46 3.66 4.33 -18.95
C GLY A 46 4.47 3.86 -17.74
N GLN A 47 4.08 4.23 -16.51
CA GLN A 47 4.75 3.80 -15.29
C GLN A 47 4.19 2.46 -14.79
N THR A 48 5.02 1.69 -14.09
CA THR A 48 4.59 0.52 -13.35
C THR A 48 4.10 0.93 -11.96
N ALA A 49 2.80 0.82 -11.73
CA ALA A 49 2.16 1.13 -10.45
C ALA A 49 1.33 -0.04 -9.93
N VAL A 50 1.37 -0.28 -8.63
CA VAL A 50 0.58 -1.32 -7.95
C VAL A 50 -0.01 -0.77 -6.66
N PHE A 51 -1.20 -1.24 -6.30
CA PHE A 51 -1.84 -0.93 -5.03
C PHE A 51 -1.80 -2.15 -4.11
N ALA A 52 -1.00 -2.06 -3.05
CA ALA A 52 -0.99 -2.98 -1.93
C ALA A 52 -2.19 -2.71 -1.02
N ASN A 53 -3.35 -3.22 -1.42
CA ASN A 53 -4.46 -3.39 -0.51
C ASN A 53 -4.27 -4.65 0.34
N SER A 54 -4.77 -4.60 1.57
CA SER A 54 -4.97 -5.80 2.39
C SER A 54 -5.86 -6.74 1.56
N PHE A 55 -5.31 -7.82 1.00
CA PHE A 55 -5.92 -8.56 -0.13
C PHE A 55 -7.43 -8.64 -0.05
N THR A 56 -8.12 -8.15 -1.08
CA THR A 56 -9.52 -8.54 -1.30
C THR A 56 -9.53 -10.04 -1.61
N PRO A 57 -10.13 -10.89 -0.77
CA PRO A 57 -10.34 -12.28 -1.15
C PRO A 57 -11.17 -12.26 -2.43
N ARG A 58 -10.62 -12.79 -3.53
CA ARG A 58 -11.38 -13.00 -4.78
C ARG A 58 -12.70 -13.71 -4.45
N PRO A 59 -13.79 -13.44 -5.20
CA PRO A 59 -15.13 -13.90 -4.86
C PRO A 59 -15.21 -15.40 -4.51
N VAL A 60 -16.05 -15.64 -3.51
CA VAL A 60 -15.88 -16.57 -2.38
C VAL A 60 -16.25 -18.03 -2.68
N TRP A 61 -16.49 -18.41 -3.93
CA TRP A 61 -17.01 -19.76 -4.22
C TRP A 61 -15.92 -20.82 -4.51
N TRP A 62 -14.83 -20.48 -5.21
CA TRP A 62 -13.73 -21.45 -5.45
C TRP A 62 -12.68 -21.47 -4.33
N ASN A 63 -12.41 -20.33 -3.69
CA ASN A 63 -11.42 -20.22 -2.62
C ASN A 63 -11.85 -20.88 -1.29
N ARG A 64 -13.11 -21.32 -1.16
CA ARG A 64 -13.57 -22.11 -0.01
C ARG A 64 -13.07 -23.55 -0.02
N PHE A 65 -12.68 -24.09 -1.17
CA PHE A 65 -12.33 -25.51 -1.31
C PHE A 65 -10.81 -25.78 -1.33
N ILE A 66 -9.97 -24.77 -1.55
CA ILE A 66 -8.51 -24.93 -1.55
C ILE A 66 -7.90 -23.91 -0.56
N PRO A 67 -7.46 -24.35 0.63
CA PRO A 67 -6.78 -23.49 1.59
C PRO A 67 -5.52 -22.89 0.95
N GLN A 68 -5.53 -21.57 0.73
CA GLN A 68 -4.34 -20.90 0.20
C GLN A 68 -3.33 -20.67 1.33
N SER A 69 -2.10 -21.16 1.15
CA SER A 69 -1.00 -20.85 2.05
C SER A 69 -0.49 -19.44 1.81
N SER A 70 -0.05 -18.75 2.87
CA SER A 70 0.51 -17.39 2.77
C SER A 70 1.74 -17.35 1.87
N VAL A 71 2.59 -18.38 1.95
CA VAL A 71 3.76 -18.55 1.06
C VAL A 71 3.32 -18.74 -0.40
N GLY A 72 2.30 -19.56 -0.65
CA GLY A 72 1.80 -19.80 -2.00
C GLY A 72 1.14 -18.55 -2.60
N TRP A 73 0.40 -17.81 -1.78
CA TRP A 73 -0.15 -16.52 -2.17
C TRP A 73 0.97 -15.51 -2.48
N PHE A 74 1.95 -15.36 -1.59
CA PHE A 74 3.06 -14.42 -1.76
C PHE A 74 3.84 -14.73 -3.03
N SER A 75 4.25 -15.99 -3.19
CA SER A 75 4.97 -16.46 -4.38
C SER A 75 4.20 -16.15 -5.68
N GLY A 76 2.88 -16.33 -5.68
CA GLY A 76 2.05 -16.00 -6.84
C GLY A 76 1.93 -14.50 -7.11
N ALA A 77 1.78 -13.68 -6.07
CA ALA A 77 1.66 -12.24 -6.20
C ALA A 77 2.99 -11.56 -6.58
N ALA A 78 4.09 -12.03 -6.01
CA ALA A 78 5.44 -11.54 -6.26
C ALA A 78 6.08 -12.14 -7.53
N GLY A 79 5.52 -13.22 -8.09
CA GLY A 79 6.12 -13.94 -9.20
C GLY A 79 7.46 -14.62 -8.85
N CYS A 80 7.65 -15.01 -7.58
CA CYS A 80 8.91 -15.58 -7.08
C CYS A 80 8.77 -17.03 -6.63
N SER A 81 9.88 -17.70 -6.30
CA SER A 81 9.83 -19.07 -5.80
C SER A 81 9.20 -19.15 -4.40
N ARG A 82 8.57 -20.28 -4.05
CA ARG A 82 8.02 -20.50 -2.70
C ARG A 82 9.09 -20.41 -1.61
N LYS A 83 10.34 -20.80 -1.91
CA LYS A 83 11.47 -20.69 -0.97
C LYS A 83 11.78 -19.22 -0.71
N THR A 84 11.96 -18.43 -1.77
CA THR A 84 12.19 -16.99 -1.69
C THR A 84 11.05 -16.27 -0.93
N ALA A 85 9.80 -16.63 -1.24
CA ALA A 85 8.64 -16.09 -0.53
C ALA A 85 8.70 -16.40 0.98
N ALA A 86 9.02 -17.63 1.36
CA ALA A 86 9.17 -18.02 2.76
C ALA A 86 10.33 -17.28 3.46
N ASP A 87 11.47 -17.13 2.78
CA ASP A 87 12.64 -16.43 3.31
C ASP A 87 12.36 -14.94 3.56
N ILE A 88 11.64 -14.27 2.66
CA ILE A 88 11.21 -12.87 2.83
C ILE A 88 10.15 -12.77 3.93
N MET A 89 9.15 -13.65 3.92
CA MET A 89 8.09 -13.66 4.95
C MET A 89 8.64 -13.85 6.37
N ALA A 90 9.71 -14.62 6.53
CA ALA A 90 10.37 -14.84 7.82
C ALA A 90 11.10 -13.59 8.36
N GLN A 91 11.42 -12.63 7.49
CA GLN A 91 12.07 -11.36 7.84
C GLN A 91 11.08 -10.24 8.15
N LEU A 92 9.77 -10.47 7.97
CA LEU A 92 8.76 -9.46 8.27
C LEU A 92 8.72 -9.18 9.78
N PRO A 93 8.51 -7.92 10.20
CA PRO A 93 8.48 -7.55 11.62
C PRO A 93 7.21 -8.02 12.35
N VAL A 94 6.36 -8.78 11.67
CA VAL A 94 5.10 -9.32 12.19
C VAL A 94 5.00 -10.81 11.90
N PRO A 95 4.49 -11.62 12.84
CA PRO A 95 4.31 -13.04 12.60
C PRO A 95 3.22 -13.25 11.53
N VAL A 96 3.57 -13.95 10.46
CA VAL A 96 2.62 -14.35 9.41
C VAL A 96 2.17 -15.79 9.63
N HIS A 97 0.87 -16.00 9.76
CA HIS A 97 0.29 -17.32 9.87
C HIS A 97 0.40 -18.09 8.53
N LYS A 98 0.63 -19.40 8.59
CA LYS A 98 0.81 -20.27 7.40
C LYS A 98 -0.40 -20.26 6.44
N ARG A 99 -1.61 -20.19 7.00
CA ARG A 99 -2.87 -20.05 6.25
C ARG A 99 -3.16 -18.58 5.99
N LEU A 100 -3.38 -18.21 4.73
CA LEU A 100 -3.60 -16.82 4.33
C LEU A 100 -4.79 -16.19 5.07
N THR A 101 -5.90 -16.91 5.18
CA THR A 101 -7.16 -16.43 5.77
C THR A 101 -7.07 -16.09 7.25
N TYR A 102 -6.04 -16.55 7.96
CA TYR A 102 -5.87 -16.31 9.39
C TYR A 102 -5.06 -15.03 9.66
N ASN A 103 -4.50 -14.40 8.61
CA ASN A 103 -3.83 -13.11 8.73
C ASN A 103 -4.87 -11.99 8.61
N ALA A 104 -4.96 -11.12 9.61
CA ALA A 104 -5.80 -9.93 9.63
C ALA A 104 -5.00 -8.75 10.21
N GLY A 105 -5.38 -7.50 9.89
CA GLY A 105 -4.65 -6.32 10.33
C GLY A 105 -3.19 -6.33 9.84
N ASN A 106 -2.23 -6.17 10.75
CA ASN A 106 -0.83 -5.91 10.38
C ASN A 106 -0.21 -7.00 9.49
N PRO A 107 -0.24 -8.31 9.83
CA PRO A 107 0.32 -9.34 8.96
C PRO A 107 -0.21 -9.29 7.54
N ARG A 108 -1.48 -8.93 7.33
CA ARG A 108 -2.08 -8.84 6.00
C ARG A 108 -1.50 -7.67 5.20
N CYS A 109 -1.35 -6.50 5.82
CA CYS A 109 -0.78 -5.32 5.17
C CYS A 109 0.71 -5.51 4.87
N PHE A 110 1.50 -6.00 5.82
CA PHE A 110 2.92 -6.30 5.61
C PHE A 110 3.13 -7.30 4.48
N LEU A 111 2.32 -8.37 4.43
CA LEU A 111 2.39 -9.36 3.36
C LEU A 111 2.11 -8.73 1.99
N ALA A 112 1.11 -7.84 1.91
CA ALA A 112 0.70 -7.21 0.66
C ALA A 112 1.77 -6.27 0.12
N VAL A 113 2.27 -5.40 1.00
CA VAL A 113 3.34 -4.45 0.66
C VAL A 113 4.59 -5.22 0.24
N ALA A 114 5.05 -6.20 1.02
CA ALA A 114 6.28 -6.93 0.69
C ALA A 114 6.17 -7.76 -0.60
N ALA A 115 5.03 -8.39 -0.86
CA ALA A 115 4.85 -9.19 -2.08
C ALA A 115 4.82 -8.31 -3.34
N LEU A 116 4.13 -7.16 -3.29
CA LEU A 116 4.04 -6.26 -4.44
C LEU A 116 5.28 -5.38 -4.61
N ALA A 117 6.00 -5.08 -3.53
CA ALA A 117 7.30 -4.43 -3.60
C ALA A 117 8.37 -5.30 -4.28
N TYR A 118 8.25 -6.63 -4.17
CA TYR A 118 9.23 -7.57 -4.73
C TYR A 118 9.46 -7.39 -6.23
N SER A 119 8.42 -7.06 -6.99
CA SER A 119 8.53 -6.82 -8.44
C SER A 119 9.14 -5.46 -8.79
N LYS A 120 9.50 -4.64 -7.80
CA LYS A 120 10.08 -3.30 -7.94
C LYS A 120 9.31 -2.40 -8.91
N PRO A 121 8.00 -2.15 -8.67
CA PRO A 121 7.26 -1.16 -9.45
C PRO A 121 7.89 0.23 -9.29
N ASP A 122 7.66 1.12 -10.25
CA ASP A 122 8.03 2.53 -10.12
C ASP A 122 7.30 3.16 -8.92
N TYR A 123 6.02 2.81 -8.74
CA TYR A 123 5.18 3.27 -7.64
C TYR A 123 4.53 2.12 -6.86
N LEU A 124 4.76 2.11 -5.55
CA LEU A 124 4.04 1.25 -4.61
C LEU A 124 3.03 2.09 -3.83
N ILE A 125 1.77 1.99 -4.22
CA ILE A 125 0.67 2.63 -3.50
C ILE A 125 0.19 1.68 -2.42
N TYR A 126 -0.06 2.16 -1.20
CA TYR A 126 -0.55 1.32 -0.12
C TYR A 126 -1.39 2.11 0.88
N THR A 127 -2.15 1.37 1.69
CA THR A 127 -2.91 1.93 2.81
C THR A 127 -2.63 1.16 4.09
N THR A 128 -2.80 1.83 5.22
CA THR A 128 -2.68 1.26 6.56
C THR A 128 -4.06 1.07 7.21
N SER A 129 -5.13 1.11 6.43
CA SER A 129 -6.49 0.88 6.89
C SER A 129 -6.61 -0.52 7.50
N GLY A 130 -7.09 -0.60 8.73
CA GLY A 130 -7.21 -1.85 9.49
C GLY A 130 -5.95 -2.29 10.23
N MET A 131 -4.85 -1.52 10.19
CA MET A 131 -3.69 -1.70 11.06
C MET A 131 -3.88 -0.96 12.38
N ASP A 132 -3.37 -1.53 13.47
CA ASP A 132 -3.23 -0.79 14.73
C ASP A 132 -2.07 0.22 14.65
N PRO A 133 -1.97 1.19 15.58
CA PRO A 133 -0.95 2.23 15.55
C PRO A 133 0.50 1.70 15.58
N LEU A 134 0.78 0.63 16.30
CA LEU A 134 2.14 0.06 16.37
C LEU A 134 2.51 -0.59 15.04
N GLY A 135 1.59 -1.35 14.44
CA GLY A 135 1.77 -1.92 13.12
C GLY A 135 1.98 -0.87 12.04
N ARG A 136 1.19 0.22 12.07
CA ARG A 136 1.33 1.35 11.15
C ARG A 136 2.71 1.99 11.24
N ASN A 137 3.15 2.32 12.46
CA ASN A 137 4.45 2.93 12.69
C ASN A 137 5.58 2.02 12.20
N SER A 138 5.52 0.72 12.54
CA SER A 138 6.49 -0.26 12.09
C SER A 138 6.56 -0.36 10.56
N LEU A 139 5.42 -0.36 9.86
CA LEU A 139 5.38 -0.42 8.40
C LEU A 139 5.97 0.84 7.77
N GLN A 140 5.60 2.02 8.26
CA GLN A 140 6.11 3.29 7.76
C GLN A 140 7.62 3.46 8.00
N SER A 141 8.13 3.05 9.16
CA SER A 141 9.59 3.07 9.44
C SER A 141 10.37 2.10 8.56
N SER A 142 9.78 0.96 8.18
CA SER A 142 10.46 -0.09 7.40
C SER A 142 10.21 0.02 5.89
N ILE A 143 9.42 1.00 5.44
CA ILE A 143 8.89 1.00 4.07
C ILE A 143 9.99 1.13 3.01
N HIS A 144 11.05 1.89 3.28
CA HIS A 144 12.17 2.05 2.35
C HIS A 144 12.94 0.75 2.15
N GLU A 145 13.14 -0.01 3.22
CA GLU A 145 13.79 -1.32 3.17
C GLU A 145 12.93 -2.32 2.39
N ILE A 146 11.61 -2.32 2.63
CA ILE A 146 10.66 -3.20 1.95
C ILE A 146 10.54 -2.84 0.46
N CYS A 147 10.49 -1.55 0.11
CA CYS A 147 10.26 -1.09 -1.26
C CYS A 147 11.47 -1.24 -2.18
N GLY A 148 12.70 -1.32 -1.65
CA GLY A 148 13.90 -1.73 -2.40
C GLY A 148 14.15 -0.99 -3.73
N GLY A 149 13.69 0.26 -3.86
CA GLY A 149 13.79 1.09 -5.06
C GLY A 149 12.47 1.70 -5.57
N SER A 150 11.31 1.17 -5.15
CA SER A 150 10.00 1.74 -5.52
C SER A 150 9.72 3.06 -4.79
N ARG A 151 9.05 4.01 -5.47
CA ARG A 151 8.52 5.22 -4.84
C ARG A 151 7.22 4.87 -4.11
N ALA A 152 7.26 4.94 -2.78
CA ALA A 152 6.11 4.58 -1.96
C ALA A 152 5.12 5.74 -1.83
N VAL A 153 3.82 5.46 -1.98
CA VAL A 153 2.72 6.41 -1.80
C VAL A 153 1.72 5.82 -0.80
N HIS A 154 1.73 6.36 0.40
CA HIS A 154 0.79 5.98 1.45
C HIS A 154 -0.48 6.84 1.34
N ILE A 155 -1.65 6.21 1.24
CA ILE A 155 -2.94 6.91 1.23
C ILE A 155 -3.69 6.64 2.53
N ILE A 156 -4.10 7.73 3.22
CA ILE A 156 -4.77 7.67 4.51
C ILE A 156 -5.94 8.65 4.62
N ASN A 157 -7.03 8.17 5.24
CA ASN A 157 -8.13 9.01 5.71
C ASN A 157 -7.73 9.64 7.03
N ASP A 158 -7.10 10.80 6.96
CA ASP A 158 -6.83 11.64 8.13
C ASP A 158 -7.19 13.08 7.79
N THR A 159 -7.96 13.71 8.68
CA THR A 159 -8.48 15.07 8.53
C THR A 159 -7.60 16.14 9.20
N GLY A 160 -6.35 15.81 9.57
CA GLY A 160 -5.33 16.83 9.86
C GLY A 160 -4.78 16.85 11.29
N ASN A 161 -4.87 15.76 12.06
CA ASN A 161 -4.30 15.73 13.43
C ASN A 161 -2.87 15.17 13.51
N GLY A 162 -2.10 15.17 12.41
CA GLY A 162 -0.65 14.98 12.48
C GLY A 162 -0.20 13.61 12.99
N ASN A 163 -0.98 12.55 12.75
CA ASN A 163 -0.64 11.18 13.19
C ASN A 163 0.40 10.49 12.29
N CYS A 164 1.03 11.23 11.38
CA CYS A 164 2.20 10.73 10.67
C CYS A 164 3.36 10.66 11.66
N PRO A 165 4.09 9.53 11.73
CA PRO A 165 5.26 9.43 12.58
C PRO A 165 6.20 10.58 12.27
N THR A 166 6.63 11.30 13.31
CA THR A 166 7.57 12.43 13.20
C THR A 166 8.93 12.03 12.60
N GLN A 167 9.20 10.72 12.49
CA GLN A 167 10.40 10.14 11.89
C GLN A 167 10.10 9.39 10.58
N SER A 168 8.91 9.57 9.99
CA SER A 168 8.62 8.95 8.71
C SER A 168 9.51 9.59 7.63
N PRO A 169 10.21 8.79 6.82
CA PRO A 169 10.98 9.28 5.67
C PRO A 169 10.08 9.78 4.52
N MET A 170 8.76 9.76 4.70
CA MET A 170 7.77 10.23 3.73
C MET A 170 7.41 11.69 3.93
N LYS A 171 7.22 12.42 2.82
CA LYS A 171 6.68 13.78 2.84
C LYS A 171 5.16 13.75 2.96
N CYS A 172 4.61 14.41 3.97
CA CYS A 172 3.16 14.56 4.10
C CYS A 172 2.60 15.52 3.05
N VAL A 173 1.49 15.13 2.44
CA VAL A 173 0.72 15.90 1.45
C VAL A 173 -0.74 15.89 1.89
N PHE A 174 -1.36 17.05 1.98
CA PHE A 174 -2.76 17.20 2.33
C PHE A 174 -3.56 17.53 1.08
N CYS A 175 -4.43 16.60 0.67
CA CYS A 175 -5.31 16.79 -0.46
C CYS A 175 -6.55 17.55 0.03
N SER A 176 -6.54 18.87 -0.09
CA SER A 176 -7.70 19.71 0.22
C SER A 176 -8.82 19.40 -0.79
N GLY A 177 -10.03 19.14 -0.30
CA GLY A 177 -11.24 19.15 -1.16
C GLY A 177 -11.56 20.55 -1.72
N ASP A 178 -10.97 21.59 -1.12
CA ASP A 178 -11.22 22.99 -1.47
C ASP A 178 -10.01 23.57 -2.21
N CYS A 179 -9.93 23.30 -3.51
CA CYS A 179 -9.33 24.24 -4.45
C CYS A 179 -10.47 25.12 -4.99
N SER A 180 -11.06 25.94 -4.13
CA SER A 180 -11.83 27.11 -4.55
C SER A 180 -10.93 28.31 -4.32
N GLU A 181 -10.35 28.81 -5.40
CA GLU A 181 -9.92 30.22 -5.51
C GLU A 181 -11.11 31.15 -5.30
#